data_AF-A0A9D5Z824-F1
#
_entry.id   AF-A0A9D5Z824-F1
#
_cell.length_a   1.000
_cell.length_b   1.000
_cell.length_c   1.000
_cell.angle_alpha   90.00
_cell.angle_beta   90.00
_cell.angle_gamma   90.00
#
_symmetry.space_group_name_H-M   'P 1'
#
loop_
_entity.id
_entity.type
_entity.pdbx_description
1 polymer ?
#
loop_
_entity_poly.entity_id
_entity_poly.type
_entity_poly.pdbx_seq_one_letter_code
_entity_poly.pdbx_strand_id
1 'polypeptide(L)'
;MNSIRDQIVETAIGWLHTPYHHHARIKGVGVDCVQFLIAVFEECQLAIGAEANGYAQDWHLHRSEEKYLQGIQQYARPVETPEPGDIALFKFGRCVSHAGIVLPRPRTVIHSYAGHGVIISALDGQELGGRLHSFWTVVPS
;
A
#
# COMPACT_ATOMS: atom_id res chain seq x y z
N MET A 1 1.53 -11.87 -21.95
CA MET A 1 0.63 -11.00 -21.16
C MET A 1 1.21 -10.97 -19.76
N ASN A 2 1.52 -9.80 -19.24
CA ASN A 2 1.96 -9.65 -17.85
C ASN A 2 0.80 -10.05 -16.93
N SER A 3 1.10 -10.75 -15.83
CA SER A 3 0.08 -11.08 -14.84
C SER A 3 -0.40 -9.79 -14.14
N ILE A 4 -1.57 -9.85 -13.49
CA ILE A 4 -2.04 -8.71 -12.68
C ILE A 4 -1.02 -8.32 -11.60
N ARG A 5 -0.28 -9.28 -11.05
CA ARG A 5 0.80 -9.05 -10.08
C ARG A 5 1.94 -8.24 -10.69
N ASP A 6 2.36 -8.60 -11.90
CA ASP A 6 3.41 -7.87 -12.62
C ASP A 6 2.96 -6.43 -12.91
N GLN A 7 1.69 -6.23 -13.29
CA GLN A 7 1.11 -4.90 -13.51
C GLN A 7 1.11 -4.05 -12.24
N ILE A 8 0.73 -4.62 -11.08
CA ILE A 8 0.79 -3.93 -9.78
C ILE A 8 2.22 -3.49 -9.47
N VAL A 9 3.19 -4.39 -9.64
CA VAL A 9 4.60 -4.12 -9.36
C VAL A 9 5.15 -3.03 -10.30
N GLU A 10 4.92 -3.15 -11.61
CA GLU A 10 5.35 -2.18 -12.62
C GLU A 10 4.74 -0.80 -12.35
N THR A 11 3.45 -0.76 -12.04
CA THR A 11 2.72 0.47 -11.70
C THR A 11 3.33 1.12 -10.46
N ALA A 12 3.49 0.35 -9.38
CA ALA A 12 4.08 0.83 -8.13
C ALA A 12 5.49 1.39 -8.34
N ILE A 13 6.34 0.70 -9.11
CA ILE A 13 7.69 1.18 -9.45
C ILE A 13 7.62 2.51 -10.20
N GLY A 14 6.64 2.70 -11.08
CA GLY A 14 6.45 3.97 -11.79
C GLY A 14 6.21 5.18 -10.87
N TRP A 15 5.76 4.95 -9.64
CA TRP A 15 5.54 6.01 -8.64
C TRP A 15 6.79 6.37 -7.82
N LEU A 16 7.88 5.59 -7.95
CA LEU A 16 9.13 5.83 -7.23
C LEU A 16 9.57 7.29 -7.36
N HIS A 17 10.07 7.86 -6.26
CA HIS A 17 10.45 9.28 -6.12
C HIS A 17 9.31 10.30 -6.11
N THR A 18 8.04 9.90 -6.17
CA THR A 18 6.93 10.83 -5.92
C THR A 18 7.04 11.36 -4.49
N PRO A 19 7.10 12.68 -4.26
CA PRO A 19 7.24 13.25 -2.91
C PRO A 19 6.10 12.86 -1.98
N TYR A 20 6.36 12.88 -0.67
CA TYR A 20 5.30 12.69 0.31
C TYR A 20 4.49 13.98 0.44
N HIS A 21 3.17 13.89 0.25
CA HIS A 21 2.25 14.95 0.61
C HIS A 21 0.98 14.33 1.19
N HIS A 22 0.63 14.75 2.40
CA HIS A 22 -0.56 14.25 3.09
C HIS A 22 -1.82 14.57 2.28
N HIS A 23 -2.69 13.57 2.11
CA HIS A 23 -3.94 13.65 1.34
C HIS A 23 -3.77 13.97 -0.16
N ALA A 24 -2.58 13.78 -0.73
CA ALA A 24 -2.38 13.91 -2.17
C ALA A 24 -2.37 12.55 -2.87
N ARG A 25 -2.73 12.53 -4.15
CA ARG A 25 -2.71 11.34 -5.03
C ARG A 25 -2.26 11.73 -6.45
N ILE A 26 -1.11 12.40 -6.56
CA ILE A 26 -0.60 12.89 -7.84
C ILE A 26 0.84 12.42 -8.04
N LYS A 27 1.02 11.55 -9.04
CA LYS A 27 2.32 10.96 -9.40
C LYS A 27 3.34 12.05 -9.74
N GLY A 28 4.55 11.93 -9.19
CA GLY A 28 5.62 12.92 -9.33
C GLY A 28 5.45 14.22 -8.54
N VAL A 29 4.29 14.48 -7.92
CA VAL A 29 4.00 15.73 -7.18
C VAL A 29 3.84 15.49 -5.69
N GLY A 30 3.02 14.50 -5.31
CA GLY A 30 2.67 14.30 -3.91
C GLY A 30 1.76 13.10 -3.70
N VAL A 31 2.13 12.21 -2.79
CA VAL A 31 1.28 11.09 -2.37
C VAL A 31 1.57 10.63 -0.95
N ASP A 32 0.55 10.28 -0.17
CA ASP A 32 0.73 9.63 1.15
C ASP A 32 0.64 8.09 1.06
N CYS A 33 0.86 7.38 2.17
CA CYS A 33 0.92 5.92 2.17
C CYS A 33 -0.40 5.25 1.74
N VAL A 34 -1.54 5.81 2.14
CA VAL A 34 -2.87 5.28 1.81
C VAL A 34 -3.20 5.61 0.35
N GLN A 35 -3.00 6.86 -0.04
CA GLN A 35 -3.29 7.32 -1.39
C GLN A 35 -2.42 6.63 -2.44
N PHE A 36 -1.16 6.31 -2.09
CA PHE A 36 -0.26 5.55 -2.96
C PHE A 36 -0.82 4.16 -3.24
N LEU A 37 -1.27 3.46 -2.19
CA LEU A 37 -1.87 2.14 -2.33
C LEU A 37 -3.10 2.20 -3.25
N ILE A 38 -4.02 3.14 -2.97
CA ILE A 38 -5.23 3.31 -3.78
C ILE A 38 -4.89 3.59 -5.24
N ALA A 39 -3.99 4.54 -5.50
CA ALA A 39 -3.62 4.92 -6.86
C ALA A 39 -3.07 3.76 -7.68
N VAL A 40 -2.19 2.95 -7.09
CA VAL A 40 -1.58 1.81 -7.79
C VAL A 40 -2.64 0.78 -8.18
N PHE A 41 -3.53 0.42 -7.26
CA PHE A 41 -4.57 -0.57 -7.54
C PHE A 41 -5.63 -0.03 -8.51
N GLU A 42 -6.02 1.24 -8.40
CA GLU A 42 -6.92 1.90 -9.36
C GLU A 42 -6.32 1.93 -10.78
N GLU A 43 -5.04 2.29 -10.94
CA GLU A 43 -4.33 2.22 -12.23
C GLU A 43 -4.30 0.80 -12.80
N CYS A 44 -4.31 -0.22 -11.93
CA CYS A 44 -4.40 -1.64 -12.31
C CYS A 44 -5.84 -2.15 -12.47
N GLN A 45 -6.85 -1.27 -12.42
CA GLN A 45 -8.28 -1.63 -12.50
C GLN A 45 -8.73 -2.59 -11.39
N LEU A 46 -8.08 -2.54 -10.22
CA LEU A 46 -8.45 -3.29 -9.03
C LEU A 46 -9.13 -2.37 -8.02
N ALA A 47 -10.24 -2.86 -7.45
CA ALA A 47 -10.96 -2.12 -6.43
C ALA A 47 -10.18 -2.14 -5.10
N ILE A 48 -9.73 -0.98 -4.66
CA ILE A 48 -9.31 -0.75 -3.27
C ILE A 48 -9.70 0.67 -2.84
N GLY A 49 -10.23 0.81 -1.62
CA GLY A 49 -10.59 2.13 -1.10
C GLY A 49 -11.97 2.66 -1.52
N ALA A 50 -12.31 3.84 -1.00
CA ALA A 50 -13.69 4.34 -0.87
C ALA A 50 -14.39 4.74 -2.20
N GLU A 51 -13.66 5.02 -3.28
CA GLU A 51 -14.28 5.41 -4.55
C GLU A 51 -14.81 4.23 -5.36
N ALA A 52 -14.37 3.00 -5.06
CA ALA A 52 -14.80 1.80 -5.77
C ALA A 52 -16.30 1.49 -5.61
N ASN A 53 -16.98 2.03 -4.58
CA ASN A 53 -18.36 1.67 -4.23
C ASN A 53 -19.31 2.87 -4.00
N GLY A 54 -18.93 4.09 -4.39
CA GLY A 54 -19.81 5.27 -4.29
C GLY A 54 -20.13 5.74 -2.86
N TYR A 55 -19.51 5.15 -1.85
CA TYR A 55 -19.61 5.54 -0.44
C TYR A 55 -18.26 6.10 0.03
N ALA A 56 -18.10 7.41 -0.16
CA ALA A 56 -16.99 8.16 0.40
C ALA A 56 -17.20 8.33 1.91
N GLN A 57 -16.64 7.46 2.74
CA GLN A 57 -16.38 7.81 4.13
C GLN A 57 -15.31 6.91 4.76
N ASP A 58 -14.32 7.56 5.39
CA ASP A 58 -13.53 7.08 6.53
C ASP A 58 -12.14 6.44 6.33
N TRP A 59 -11.59 6.28 5.12
CA TRP A 59 -10.16 5.90 5.01
C TRP A 59 -9.19 7.05 5.37
N HIS A 60 -9.57 8.30 5.09
CA HIS A 60 -8.72 9.48 5.35
C HIS A 60 -8.74 9.95 6.82
N LEU A 61 -9.63 9.41 7.65
CA LEU A 61 -9.71 9.74 9.07
C LEU A 61 -8.85 8.76 9.87
N HIS A 62 -7.54 9.00 9.84
CA HIS A 62 -6.49 8.28 10.59
C HIS A 62 -6.68 8.35 12.12
N ARG A 63 -7.73 7.73 12.69
CA ARG A 63 -7.97 7.77 14.14
C ARG A 63 -8.09 6.43 14.86
N SER A 64 -8.00 5.27 14.18
CA SER A 64 -7.86 3.98 14.86
C SER A 64 -7.23 2.89 13.98
N GLU A 65 -6.52 1.96 14.62
CA GLU A 65 -5.96 0.72 14.02
C GLU A 65 -7.03 -0.07 13.25
N GLU A 66 -8.26 -0.06 13.75
CA GLU A 66 -9.38 -0.81 13.19
C GLU A 66 -9.74 -0.38 11.77
N LYS A 67 -9.74 0.92 11.46
CA LYS A 67 -10.21 1.40 10.14
C LYS A 67 -9.25 1.06 8.99
N TYR A 68 -7.94 1.14 9.22
CA TYR A 68 -6.94 0.81 8.19
C TYR A 68 -7.01 -0.68 7.84
N LEU A 69 -7.01 -1.54 8.88
CA LEU A 69 -7.07 -2.99 8.69
C LEU A 69 -8.41 -3.43 8.10
N GLN A 70 -9.54 -2.88 8.57
CA GLN A 70 -10.87 -3.15 8.02
C GLN A 70 -10.95 -2.75 6.55
N GLY A 71 -10.36 -1.62 6.18
CA GLY A 71 -10.27 -1.20 4.79
C GLY A 71 -9.61 -2.25 3.90
N ILE A 72 -8.44 -2.75 4.31
CA ILE A 72 -7.74 -3.78 3.55
C ILE A 72 -8.54 -5.09 3.51
N GLN A 73 -9.16 -5.49 4.63
CA GLN A 73 -9.97 -6.71 4.73
C GLN A 73 -11.18 -6.75 3.79
N GLN A 74 -11.71 -5.58 3.40
CA GLN A 74 -12.82 -5.50 2.45
C GLN A 74 -12.42 -5.95 1.05
N TYR A 75 -11.18 -5.70 0.63
CA TYR A 75 -10.70 -5.88 -0.75
C TYR A 75 -9.61 -6.95 -0.89
N ALA A 76 -9.08 -7.44 0.23
CA ALA A 76 -7.95 -8.35 0.24
C ALA A 76 -8.15 -9.51 1.25
N ARG A 77 -7.33 -10.54 1.08
CA ARG A 77 -7.30 -11.73 1.96
C ARG A 77 -5.90 -11.91 2.55
N PRO A 78 -5.78 -12.31 3.82
CA PRO A 78 -4.48 -12.52 4.43
C PRO A 78 -3.76 -13.69 3.76
N VAL A 79 -2.43 -13.58 3.62
CA VAL A 79 -1.58 -14.64 3.08
C VAL A 79 -0.37 -14.86 3.99
N GLU A 80 0.06 -16.10 4.14
CA GLU A 80 1.25 -16.45 4.94
C GLU A 80 2.54 -16.30 4.13
N THR A 81 2.48 -16.67 2.85
CA THR A 81 3.60 -16.57 1.91
C THR A 81 3.30 -15.48 0.89
N PRO A 82 3.87 -14.27 1.03
CA PRO A 82 3.59 -13.18 0.11
C PRO A 82 4.25 -13.41 -1.25
N GLU A 83 3.57 -12.95 -2.28
CA GLU A 83 4.06 -12.85 -3.65
C GLU A 83 4.22 -11.37 -4.06
N PRO A 84 4.98 -11.06 -5.12
CA PRO A 84 5.04 -9.71 -5.64
C PRO A 84 3.65 -9.15 -5.97
N GLY A 85 3.43 -7.88 -5.66
CA GLY A 85 2.13 -7.23 -5.78
C GLY A 85 1.21 -7.40 -4.57
N ASP A 86 1.55 -8.26 -3.60
CA ASP A 86 0.81 -8.31 -2.33
C ASP A 86 1.07 -7.06 -1.48
N ILE A 87 0.17 -6.79 -0.54
CA ILE A 87 0.24 -5.69 0.40
C ILE A 87 0.90 -6.18 1.68
N ALA A 88 1.92 -5.47 2.16
CA ALA A 88 2.49 -5.64 3.49
C ALA A 88 1.95 -4.54 4.41
N LEU A 89 1.40 -4.92 5.56
CA LEU A 89 0.92 -4.01 6.60
C LEU A 89 1.95 -3.87 7.72
N PHE A 90 2.08 -2.66 8.27
CA PHE A 90 3.05 -2.34 9.32
C PHE A 90 2.41 -1.59 10.49
N LYS A 91 2.91 -1.87 11.68
CA LYS A 91 2.56 -1.20 12.94
C LYS A 91 3.52 -0.05 13.23
N PHE A 92 2.95 1.14 13.42
CA PHE A 92 3.68 2.31 13.91
C PHE A 92 3.10 2.67 15.28
N GLY A 93 3.93 2.56 16.32
CA GLY A 93 3.45 2.61 17.70
C GLY A 93 2.62 1.37 18.02
N ARG A 94 1.34 1.57 18.40
CA ARG A 94 0.42 0.47 18.76
C ARG A 94 -0.53 0.08 17.64
N CYS A 95 -0.58 0.83 16.54
CA CYS A 95 -1.61 0.70 15.52
C CYS A 95 -1.03 0.25 14.19
N VAL A 96 -1.76 -0.60 13.44
CA VAL A 96 -1.55 -0.77 12.00
C VAL A 96 -1.96 0.52 11.30
N SER A 97 -1.00 1.20 10.67
CA SER A 97 -1.24 2.52 10.07
C SER A 97 -0.37 2.82 8.85
N HIS A 98 0.33 1.80 8.32
CA HIS A 98 1.19 1.94 7.17
C HIS A 98 1.14 0.68 6.30
N ALA A 99 1.31 0.84 4.99
CA ALA A 99 1.37 -0.26 4.05
C ALA A 99 2.42 -0.02 2.96
N GLY A 100 2.81 -1.10 2.30
CA GLY A 100 3.64 -1.09 1.10
C GLY A 100 3.29 -2.27 0.20
N ILE A 101 3.74 -2.22 -1.04
CA ILE A 101 3.54 -3.28 -2.03
C ILE A 101 4.82 -4.12 -2.12
N VAL A 102 4.67 -5.44 -2.01
CA VAL A 102 5.76 -6.41 -2.06
C VAL A 102 6.39 -6.44 -3.45
N LEU A 103 7.72 -6.38 -3.51
CA LEU A 103 8.49 -6.44 -4.75
C LEU A 103 9.15 -7.82 -4.98
N PRO A 104 9.54 -8.16 -6.23
CA PRO A 104 10.19 -9.44 -6.57
C PRO A 104 11.60 -9.66 -6.00
N ARG A 105 12.24 -8.64 -5.43
CA ARG A 105 13.60 -8.70 -4.85
C ARG A 105 13.53 -8.96 -3.35
N PRO A 106 14.54 -9.64 -2.75
CA PRO A 106 14.35 -10.31 -1.48
C PRO A 106 13.83 -9.33 -0.42
N ARG A 107 12.61 -9.60 0.07
CA ARG A 107 11.99 -8.95 1.22
C ARG A 107 11.97 -7.42 1.13
N THR A 108 11.65 -6.87 -0.05
CA THR A 108 11.50 -5.42 -0.24
C THR A 108 10.06 -5.04 -0.51
N VAL A 109 9.71 -3.82 -0.10
CA VAL A 109 8.44 -3.18 -0.43
C VAL A 109 8.68 -1.81 -1.01
N ILE A 110 7.76 -1.38 -1.89
CA ILE A 110 7.64 0.02 -2.29
C ILE A 110 6.48 0.65 -1.53
N HIS A 111 6.70 1.84 -0.98
CA HIS A 111 5.73 2.54 -0.15
C HIS A 111 5.96 4.05 -0.18
N SER A 112 4.91 4.86 0.03
CA SER A 112 5.10 6.28 0.35
C SER A 112 5.36 6.45 1.85
N TYR A 113 6.50 7.05 2.20
CA TYR A 113 6.95 7.22 3.58
C TYR A 113 7.08 8.71 3.93
N ALA A 114 6.60 9.08 5.11
CA ALA A 114 6.60 10.47 5.56
C ALA A 114 8.01 11.07 5.55
N GLY A 115 8.15 12.26 4.95
CA GLY A 115 9.44 12.96 4.81
C GLY A 115 10.36 12.42 3.71
N HIS A 116 9.99 11.35 3.01
CA HIS A 116 10.82 10.73 1.95
C HIS A 116 10.09 10.64 0.61
N GLY A 117 8.78 10.38 0.63
CA GLY A 117 8.00 10.08 -0.58
C GLY A 117 8.00 8.59 -0.88
N VAL A 118 7.76 8.24 -2.14
CA VAL A 118 7.73 6.85 -2.60
C VAL A 118 9.15 6.32 -2.72
N ILE A 119 9.50 5.36 -1.86
CA ILE A 119 10.81 4.73 -1.77
C ILE A 119 10.68 3.20 -1.74
N ILE A 120 11.81 2.52 -1.94
CA ILE A 120 11.92 1.08 -1.74
C ILE A 120 12.68 0.85 -0.43
N SER A 121 12.09 0.06 0.46
CA SER A 121 12.69 -0.32 1.74
C SER A 121 12.71 -1.84 1.90
N ALA A 122 13.74 -2.34 2.58
CA ALA A 122 13.74 -3.71 3.07
C ALA A 122 12.75 -3.86 4.24
N LEU A 123 12.08 -5.01 4.33
CA LEU A 123 11.12 -5.30 5.42
C LEU A 123 11.74 -5.25 6.81
N ASP A 124 13.03 -5.57 6.91
CA ASP A 124 13.87 -5.54 8.12
C ASP A 124 14.81 -4.33 8.15
N GLY A 125 14.67 -3.39 7.20
CA GLY A 125 15.48 -2.18 7.08
C GLY A 125 15.12 -1.12 8.12
N GLN A 126 15.81 0.02 8.06
CA GLN A 126 15.67 1.11 9.04
C GLN A 126 14.24 1.64 9.16
N GLU A 127 13.51 1.76 8.05
CA GLU A 127 12.18 2.36 8.03
C GLU A 127 11.09 1.41 8.59
N LEU A 128 11.29 0.09 8.46
CA LEU A 128 10.25 -0.93 8.62
C LEU A 128 10.59 -2.05 9.61
N GLY A 129 11.85 -2.14 10.05
CA GLY A 129 12.35 -3.21 10.91
C GLY A 129 11.53 -3.38 12.19
N GLY A 130 11.08 -4.61 12.44
CA GLY A 130 10.26 -4.97 13.60
C GLY A 130 8.82 -4.46 13.56
N ARG A 131 8.37 -3.84 12.46
CA ARG A 131 7.02 -3.26 12.33
C ARG A 131 6.07 -4.11 11.49
N LEU A 132 6.57 -5.10 10.76
CA LEU A 132 5.75 -5.96 9.91
C LEU A 132 4.63 -6.63 10.72
N HIS A 133 3.40 -6.52 10.23
CA HIS A 133 2.21 -7.08 10.87
C HIS A 133 1.66 -8.29 10.10
N SER A 134 1.33 -8.12 8.83
CA SER A 134 0.74 -9.18 7.99
C SER A 134 0.85 -8.86 6.50
N PHE A 135 0.65 -9.88 5.67
CA PHE A 135 0.58 -9.77 4.21
C PHE A 135 -0.82 -10.06 3.69
N TRP A 136 -1.20 -9.43 2.59
CA TRP A 136 -2.54 -9.50 2.01
C TRP A 136 -2.49 -9.52 0.50
N THR A 137 -3.29 -10.38 -0.11
CA THR A 137 -3.48 -10.44 -1.56
C THR A 137 -4.81 -9.79 -1.95
N VAL A 138 -4.79 -8.89 -2.92
CA VAL A 138 -6.02 -8.24 -3.42
C VAL A 138 -6.79 -9.23 -4.28
N VAL A 139 -8.08 -9.36 -4.02
CA VAL A 139 -8.96 -10.27 -4.77
C VAL A 139 -9.66 -9.46 -5.86
N PRO A 140 -9.48 -9.79 -7.15
CA PRO A 140 -10.26 -9.18 -8.23
C PRO A 140 -11.74 -9.42 -8.00
N SER A 141 -12.56 -8.38 -8.14
CA SER A 141 -14.03 -8.45 -8.10
C SER A 141 -14.62 -9.09 -9.35
#